data_AF-A0A2P4PLP2-F1
#
_entry.id   AF-A0A2P4PLP2-F1
#
_cell.length_a   1.000
_cell.length_b   1.000
_cell.length_c   1.000
_cell.angle_alpha   90.00
_cell.angle_beta   90.00
_cell.angle_gamma   90.00
#
_symmetry.space_group_name_H-M   'P 1'
#
loop_
_entity.id
_entity.type
_entity.pdbx_description
1 polymer ?
#
loop_
_entity_poly.entity_id
_entity_poly.type
_entity_poly.pdbx_seq_one_letter_code
_entity_poly.pdbx_strand_id
1 'polypeptide(L)'
;MATIRHEIVFAAFHRANALVDPNIQNNLEKRHVFRIQTVLADKSLTKDEKSYAVKELNKNFDSLKIIYNEGTKRICENCHDECLATLYCEHCIRNYLKENFSNWTSGNNDIDNLIQQCQIKALKPDMIVEWIPYNKLQDIKYLTKGGCSEIYTAVWIDGSYFEWDFKKKQLKRFEWQEVILKRLENVESANKSWFEEVYTSN
;
A
#
# COMPACT_ATOMS: atom_id res chain seq x y z
N MET A 1 5.98 -12.55 20.18
CA MET A 1 5.97 -11.25 19.46
C MET A 1 5.08 -10.31 20.25
N ALA A 2 5.49 -9.07 20.48
CA ALA A 2 4.61 -8.09 21.10
C ALA A 2 3.47 -7.76 20.12
N THR A 3 2.24 -7.74 20.62
CA THR A 3 1.07 -7.33 19.84
C THR A 3 1.13 -5.81 19.62
N ILE A 4 1.30 -5.38 18.37
CA ILE A 4 1.29 -3.95 18.00
C ILE A 4 -0.15 -3.44 18.07
N ARG A 5 -0.40 -2.38 18.86
CA ARG A 5 -1.72 -1.73 18.90
C ARG A 5 -1.82 -0.73 17.75
N HIS A 6 -2.30 -1.18 16.60
CA HIS A 6 -2.37 -0.38 15.38
C HIS A 6 -3.12 0.94 15.56
N GLU A 7 -4.22 0.96 16.31
CA GLU A 7 -4.99 2.18 16.60
C GLU A 7 -4.16 3.29 17.25
N ILE A 8 -3.30 2.92 18.21
CA ILE A 8 -2.46 3.89 18.94
C ILE A 8 -1.33 4.39 18.04
N VAL A 9 -0.74 3.50 17.22
CA VAL A 9 0.24 3.88 16.20
C VAL A 9 -0.37 4.87 15.20
N PHE A 10 -1.56 4.59 14.67
CA PHE A 10 -2.26 5.49 13.75
C PHE A 10 -2.57 6.83 14.42
N ALA A 11 -3.02 6.83 15.67
CA ALA A 11 -3.25 8.07 16.42
C ALA A 11 -1.95 8.89 16.56
N ALA A 12 -0.80 8.24 16.80
CA ALA A 12 0.50 8.91 16.85
C ALA A 12 0.90 9.48 15.48
N PHE A 13 0.60 8.80 14.37
CA PHE A 13 0.81 9.35 13.02
C PHE A 13 -0.03 10.59 12.75
N HIS A 14 -1.33 10.55 13.08
CA HIS A 14 -2.20 11.70 12.90
C HIS A 14 -1.72 12.90 13.72
N ARG A 15 -1.30 12.68 14.98
CA ARG A 15 -0.68 13.73 15.80
C ARG A 15 0.60 14.28 15.16
N ALA A 16 1.51 13.41 14.75
CA ALA A 16 2.76 13.82 14.12
C ALA A 16 2.55 14.63 12.84
N ASN A 17 1.53 14.28 12.05
CA ASN A 17 1.13 15.03 10.85
C ASN A 17 0.51 16.38 11.18
N ALA A 18 -0.39 16.43 12.17
CA ALA A 18 -1.07 17.67 12.58
C ALA A 18 -0.11 18.71 13.17
N LEU A 19 1.03 18.26 13.73
CA LEU A 19 2.06 19.13 14.31
C LEU A 19 3.06 19.69 13.29
N VAL A 20 2.99 19.27 12.02
CA VAL A 20 3.87 19.80 10.97
C VAL A 20 3.51 21.26 10.69
N ASP A 21 4.47 22.17 10.88
CA ASP A 21 4.36 23.56 10.46
C ASP A 21 4.97 23.71 9.06
N PRO A 22 4.19 24.04 8.01
CA PRO A 22 4.70 24.20 6.66
C PRO A 22 5.77 25.29 6.52
N ASN A 23 5.81 26.30 7.41
CA ASN A 23 6.82 27.35 7.40
C ASN A 23 8.16 26.86 7.97
N ILE A 24 8.14 25.93 8.92
CA ILE A 24 9.35 25.37 9.54
C ILE A 24 9.82 24.13 8.77
N GLN A 25 8.94 23.12 8.64
CA GLN A 25 9.16 21.90 7.85
C GLN A 25 8.70 22.11 6.41
N ASN A 26 9.38 23.02 5.72
CA ASN A 26 9.03 23.50 4.40
C ASN A 26 9.41 22.58 3.22
N ASN A 27 10.02 21.43 3.49
CA ASN A 27 10.34 20.43 2.47
C ASN A 27 10.08 19.00 2.96
N LEU A 28 10.11 18.04 2.05
CA LEU A 28 9.77 16.64 2.32
C LEU A 28 10.65 16.00 3.40
N GLU A 29 11.97 16.23 3.32
CA GLU A 29 12.96 15.70 4.28
C GLU A 29 12.70 16.21 5.70
N LYS A 30 12.54 17.53 5.87
CA LYS A 30 12.28 18.14 7.18
C LYS A 30 10.97 17.63 7.79
N ARG A 31 9.92 17.46 6.98
CA ARG A 31 8.65 16.89 7.44
C ARG A 31 8.83 15.45 7.90
N HIS A 32 9.59 14.65 7.16
CA HIS A 32 9.86 13.27 7.49
C HIS A 32 10.64 13.12 8.80
N VAL A 33 11.75 13.84 8.94
CA VAL A 33 12.56 13.87 10.16
C VAL A 33 11.72 14.30 11.37
N PHE A 34 10.92 15.36 11.23
CA PHE A 34 10.05 15.84 12.30
C PHE A 34 9.00 14.80 12.73
N ARG A 35 8.36 14.12 11.78
CA ARG A 35 7.39 13.06 12.07
C ARG A 35 8.02 11.90 12.83
N ILE A 36 9.22 11.46 12.42
CA ILE A 36 9.97 10.42 13.12
C ILE A 36 10.27 10.85 14.56
N GLN A 37 10.83 12.06 14.74
CA GLN A 37 11.16 12.56 16.08
C GLN A 37 9.93 12.65 16.99
N THR A 38 8.80 13.10 16.43
CA THR A 38 7.53 13.19 17.17
C THR A 38 7.03 11.82 17.62
N VAL A 39 7.04 10.82 16.72
CA VAL A 39 6.67 9.44 17.05
C VAL A 39 7.62 8.84 18.10
N LEU A 40 8.92 9.07 17.98
CA LEU A 40 9.92 8.56 18.92
C LEU A 40 9.78 9.20 20.31
N ALA A 41 9.36 10.47 20.39
CA ALA A 41 9.11 11.18 21.63
C ALA A 41 7.78 10.79 22.30
N ASP A 42 6.85 10.17 21.58
CA ASP A 42 5.54 9.78 22.11
C ASP A 42 5.69 8.72 23.22
N LYS A 43 5.26 9.08 24.44
CA LYS A 43 5.35 8.20 25.62
C LYS A 43 4.27 7.13 25.67
N SER A 44 3.22 7.23 24.85
CA SER A 44 2.13 6.24 24.78
C SER A 44 2.50 4.98 24.00
N LEU A 45 3.54 5.07 23.17
CA LEU A 45 4.03 3.97 22.35
C LEU A 45 5.13 3.17 23.06
N THR A 46 5.01 1.85 22.97
CA THR A 46 6.09 0.92 23.31
C THR A 46 7.26 1.03 22.32
N LYS A 47 8.40 0.42 22.65
CA LYS A 47 9.57 0.36 21.75
C LYS A 47 9.23 -0.30 20.41
N ASP A 48 8.48 -1.41 20.45
CA ASP A 48 8.12 -2.16 19.25
C ASP A 48 7.13 -1.38 18.39
N GLU A 49 6.16 -0.68 19.01
CA GLU A 49 5.23 0.21 18.31
C GLU A 49 5.96 1.39 17.66
N LYS A 50 6.94 2.00 18.33
CA LYS A 50 7.79 3.04 17.74
C LYS A 50 8.57 2.52 16.54
N SER A 51 9.15 1.33 16.66
CA SER A 51 9.89 0.72 15.55
C SER A 51 9.00 0.45 14.35
N TYR A 52 7.79 -0.09 14.57
CA TYR A 52 6.80 -0.31 13.53
C TYR A 52 6.38 1.02 12.89
N ALA A 53 6.07 2.03 13.71
CA ALA A 53 5.64 3.35 13.26
C ALA A 53 6.72 4.04 12.38
N VAL A 54 7.98 3.98 12.80
CA VAL A 54 9.10 4.53 12.00
C VAL A 54 9.26 3.77 10.67
N LYS A 55 9.11 2.44 10.66
CA LYS A 55 9.18 1.65 9.43
C LYS A 55 8.11 2.10 8.42
N GLU A 56 6.88 2.30 8.86
CA GLU A 56 5.79 2.76 7.99
C GLU A 56 5.97 4.22 7.53
N LEU A 57 6.47 5.11 8.40
CA LEU A 57 6.84 6.48 8.01
C LEU A 57 7.92 6.49 6.91
N ASN A 58 8.92 5.61 7.02
CA ASN A 58 9.98 5.48 6.03
C ASN A 58 9.45 4.95 4.69
N LYS A 59 8.55 3.96 4.70
CA LYS A 59 7.89 3.47 3.47
C LYS A 59 7.10 4.58 2.78
N ASN A 60 6.34 5.36 3.56
CA ASN A 60 5.58 6.48 3.02
C ASN A 60 6.51 7.56 2.45
N PHE A 61 7.60 7.89 3.15
CA PHE A 61 8.59 8.83 2.66
C PHE A 61 9.25 8.35 1.36
N ASP A 62 9.60 7.07 1.25
CA ASP A 62 10.09 6.46 0.01
C ASP A 62 9.09 6.62 -1.15
N SER A 63 7.80 6.37 -0.91
CA SER A 63 6.77 6.57 -1.93
C SER A 63 6.61 8.03 -2.35
N LEU A 64 6.74 8.99 -1.41
CA LEU A 64 6.67 10.42 -1.71
C LEU A 64 7.88 10.89 -2.53
N LYS A 65 9.08 10.38 -2.23
CA LYS A 65 10.27 10.64 -3.06
C LYS A 65 10.01 10.22 -4.51
N ILE A 66 9.43 9.05 -4.74
CA ILE A 66 9.07 8.56 -6.08
C ILE A 66 8.01 9.45 -6.74
N ILE A 67 6.95 9.83 -6.03
CA ILE A 67 5.86 10.67 -6.56
C ILE A 67 6.39 12.04 -7.01
N TYR A 68 7.16 12.70 -6.16
CA TYR A 68 7.67 14.04 -6.45
C TYR A 68 8.98 14.03 -7.24
N ASN A 69 9.58 12.86 -7.47
CA ASN A 69 10.91 12.70 -8.04
C ASN A 69 11.96 13.55 -7.30
N GLU A 70 11.86 13.57 -5.97
CA GLU A 70 12.69 14.37 -5.07
C GLU A 70 13.46 13.49 -4.08
N GLY A 71 14.63 13.97 -3.66
CA GLY A 71 15.46 13.30 -2.65
C GLY A 71 16.71 12.64 -3.23
N THR A 72 17.49 12.01 -2.36
CA THR A 72 18.74 11.35 -2.74
C THR A 72 18.46 10.04 -3.43
N LYS A 73 18.98 9.91 -4.65
CA LYS A 73 18.93 8.67 -5.40
C LYS A 73 20.09 7.76 -5.01
N ARG A 74 19.90 6.46 -5.21
CA ARG A 74 20.92 5.43 -4.98
C ARG A 74 20.93 4.42 -6.12
N ILE A 75 22.05 3.74 -6.33
CA ILE A 75 22.11 2.61 -7.25
C ILE A 75 21.55 1.37 -6.56
N CYS A 76 20.60 0.70 -7.20
CA CYS A 76 20.06 -0.56 -6.70
C CYS A 76 21.05 -1.71 -6.95
N GLU A 77 21.40 -2.47 -5.90
CA GLU A 77 22.31 -3.61 -6.02
C GLU A 77 21.75 -4.76 -6.89
N ASN A 78 20.42 -4.83 -7.06
CA ASN A 78 19.78 -5.92 -7.79
C ASN A 78 19.60 -5.64 -9.30
N CYS A 79 19.21 -4.42 -9.66
CA CYS A 79 18.98 -4.05 -11.07
C CYS A 79 20.00 -3.06 -11.62
N HIS A 80 20.90 -2.51 -10.79
CA HIS A 80 21.91 -1.51 -11.15
C HIS A 80 21.36 -0.18 -11.67
N ASP A 81 20.03 0.01 -11.63
CA ASP A 81 19.40 1.28 -11.94
C ASP A 81 19.44 2.24 -10.75
N GLU A 82 19.42 3.53 -11.06
CA GLU A 82 19.24 4.59 -10.09
C GLU A 82 17.78 4.61 -9.60
N CYS A 83 17.57 4.52 -8.28
CA CYS A 83 16.27 4.46 -7.64
C CYS A 83 16.17 5.44 -6.46
N LEU A 84 14.94 5.86 -6.13
CA LEU A 84 14.65 6.83 -5.07
C LEU A 84 14.33 6.16 -3.72
N ALA A 85 13.64 5.02 -3.73
CA ALA A 85 13.27 4.34 -2.50
C ALA A 85 14.49 3.74 -1.79
N THR A 86 14.53 3.87 -0.47
CA THR A 86 15.61 3.34 0.37
C THR A 86 15.29 1.92 0.87
N LEU A 87 14.05 1.64 1.23
CA LEU A 87 13.62 0.35 1.81
C LEU A 87 13.32 -0.73 0.76
N TYR A 88 13.17 -0.35 -0.50
CA TYR A 88 12.93 -1.23 -1.64
C TYR A 88 13.45 -0.56 -2.90
N CYS A 89 13.34 -1.22 -4.06
CA CYS A 89 13.59 -0.59 -5.36
C CYS A 89 12.31 -0.63 -6.19
N GLU A 90 11.80 0.54 -6.57
CA GLU A 90 10.60 0.69 -7.38
C GLU A 90 10.74 0.02 -8.75
N HIS A 91 11.95 0.02 -9.34
CA HIS A 91 12.22 -0.68 -10.61
C HIS A 91 12.16 -2.19 -10.44
N CYS A 92 12.79 -2.75 -9.41
CA CYS A 92 12.74 -4.19 -9.14
C CYS A 92 11.30 -4.67 -8.90
N ILE A 93 10.50 -3.93 -8.13
CA ILE A 93 9.10 -4.26 -7.89
C ILE A 93 8.31 -4.25 -9.20
N ARG A 94 8.43 -3.18 -10.00
CA ARG A 94 7.72 -3.07 -11.28
C ARG A 94 8.11 -4.16 -12.27
N ASN A 95 9.39 -4.53 -12.32
CA ASN A 95 9.87 -5.60 -13.18
C ASN A 95 9.34 -6.97 -12.72
N TYR A 96 9.38 -7.25 -11.41
CA TYR A 96 8.77 -8.45 -10.82
C TYR A 96 7.28 -8.56 -11.18
N LEU A 97 6.53 -7.45 -11.12
CA LEU A 97 5.11 -7.44 -11.47
C LEU A 97 4.90 -7.70 -12.97
N LYS A 98 5.69 -7.04 -13.84
CA LYS A 98 5.62 -7.23 -15.30
C LYS A 98 5.87 -8.67 -15.73
N GLU A 99 6.83 -9.34 -15.10
CA GLU A 99 7.10 -10.77 -15.34
C GLU A 99 5.92 -11.68 -15.00
N ASN A 100 5.02 -11.22 -14.12
CA ASN A 100 3.83 -11.96 -13.69
C ASN A 100 2.55 -11.57 -14.44
N PHE A 101 2.59 -10.66 -15.43
CA PHE A 101 1.38 -10.23 -16.15
C PHE A 101 0.64 -11.38 -16.85
N SER A 102 1.35 -12.40 -17.30
CA SER A 102 0.76 -13.59 -17.92
C SER A 102 0.21 -14.61 -16.93
N ASN A 103 0.57 -14.50 -15.64
CA ASN A 103 0.29 -15.55 -14.65
C ASN A 103 -1.09 -15.41 -13.99
N TRP A 104 -1.76 -14.27 -14.19
CA TRP A 104 -3.11 -14.05 -13.70
C TRP A 104 -3.92 -13.26 -14.74
N THR A 105 -5.19 -13.61 -14.89
CA THR A 105 -6.16 -12.88 -15.72
C THR A 105 -7.51 -12.93 -15.02
N SER A 106 -8.26 -11.84 -15.09
CA SER A 106 -9.66 -11.78 -14.66
C SER A 106 -10.62 -12.41 -15.67
N GLY A 107 -10.13 -12.75 -16.87
CA GLY A 107 -10.95 -13.09 -18.03
C GLY A 107 -11.57 -11.87 -18.72
N ASN A 108 -11.28 -10.65 -18.25
CA ASN A 108 -11.70 -9.38 -18.84
C ASN A 108 -10.49 -8.52 -19.20
N ASN A 109 -10.28 -8.29 -20.49
CA ASN A 109 -9.11 -7.56 -21.00
C ASN A 109 -9.05 -6.10 -20.50
N ASP A 110 -10.18 -5.42 -20.30
CA ASP A 110 -10.19 -4.03 -19.84
C ASP A 110 -9.75 -3.93 -18.38
N ILE A 111 -10.21 -4.85 -17.54
CA ILE A 111 -9.79 -4.97 -16.13
C ILE A 111 -8.31 -5.34 -16.05
N ASP A 112 -7.87 -6.33 -16.81
CA ASP A 112 -6.48 -6.78 -16.81
C ASP A 112 -5.54 -5.65 -17.26
N ASN A 113 -5.91 -4.93 -18.32
CA ASN A 113 -5.17 -3.76 -18.79
C ASN A 113 -5.09 -2.68 -17.72
N LEU A 114 -6.18 -2.34 -17.02
CA LEU A 114 -6.17 -1.37 -15.93
C LEU A 114 -5.19 -1.77 -14.83
N ILE A 115 -5.28 -3.01 -14.36
CA ILE A 115 -4.44 -3.50 -13.27
C ILE A 115 -2.95 -3.48 -13.70
N GLN A 116 -2.63 -3.89 -14.93
CA GLN A 116 -1.26 -3.80 -15.45
C GLN A 116 -0.75 -2.35 -15.49
N GLN A 117 -1.58 -1.39 -15.90
CA GLN A 117 -1.21 0.03 -15.87
C GLN A 117 -0.93 0.54 -14.44
N CYS A 118 -1.71 0.10 -13.45
CA CYS A 118 -1.45 0.39 -12.04
C CYS A 118 -0.12 -0.24 -11.58
N GLN A 119 0.14 -1.50 -11.92
CA GLN A 119 1.35 -2.22 -11.52
C GLN A 119 2.62 -1.63 -12.13
N ILE A 120 2.57 -1.12 -13.37
CA ILE A 120 3.70 -0.39 -14.00
C ILE A 120 4.07 0.87 -13.21
N LYS A 121 3.10 1.48 -12.54
CA LYS A 121 3.26 2.70 -11.73
C LYS A 121 3.34 2.41 -10.23
N ALA A 122 3.47 1.15 -9.82
CA ALA A 122 3.52 0.77 -8.42
C ALA A 122 4.59 1.58 -7.67
N LEU A 123 4.20 2.14 -6.52
CA LEU A 123 5.04 3.02 -5.72
C LEU A 123 5.73 2.28 -4.58
N LYS A 124 5.02 1.37 -3.92
CA LYS A 124 5.49 0.58 -2.78
C LYS A 124 4.74 -0.76 -2.69
N PRO A 125 5.28 -1.78 -2.01
CA PRO A 125 4.68 -3.12 -1.95
C PRO A 125 3.21 -3.16 -1.53
N ASP A 126 2.84 -2.41 -0.50
CA ASP A 126 1.49 -2.36 0.10
C ASP A 126 0.47 -1.51 -0.68
N MET A 127 0.86 -0.97 -1.85
CA MET A 127 -0.03 -0.23 -2.76
C MET A 127 -0.20 -0.92 -4.13
N ILE A 128 0.21 -2.19 -4.23
CA ILE A 128 0.09 -2.94 -5.48
C ILE A 128 -1.36 -3.37 -5.66
N VAL A 129 -1.96 -2.96 -6.78
CA VAL A 129 -3.27 -3.43 -7.23
C VAL A 129 -3.10 -4.76 -7.93
N GLU A 130 -3.95 -5.75 -7.62
CA GLU A 130 -3.94 -7.06 -8.26
C GLU A 130 -5.35 -7.64 -8.36
N TRP A 131 -5.53 -8.60 -9.28
CA TRP A 131 -6.72 -9.42 -9.34
C TRP A 131 -6.65 -10.53 -8.30
N ILE A 132 -7.74 -10.73 -7.54
CA ILE A 132 -7.84 -11.78 -6.52
C ILE A 132 -8.86 -12.82 -7.00
N PRO A 133 -8.44 -14.05 -7.32
CA PRO A 133 -9.36 -15.13 -7.65
C PRO A 133 -10.32 -15.39 -6.49
N TYR A 134 -11.61 -15.58 -6.78
CA TYR A 134 -12.64 -15.75 -5.73
C TYR A 134 -12.37 -16.94 -4.79
N ASN A 135 -11.71 -18.00 -5.28
CA ASN A 135 -11.32 -19.16 -4.46
C ASN A 135 -10.18 -18.88 -3.46
N LYS A 136 -9.56 -17.69 -3.51
CA LYS A 136 -8.60 -17.19 -2.52
C LYS A 136 -9.28 -16.43 -1.38
N LEU A 137 -10.60 -16.27 -1.43
CA LEU A 137 -11.42 -15.64 -0.41
C LEU A 137 -12.18 -16.73 0.36
N GLN A 138 -12.03 -16.74 1.68
CA GLN A 138 -12.69 -17.65 2.60
C GLN A 138 -13.56 -16.89 3.60
N ASP A 139 -14.43 -17.60 4.30
CA ASP A 139 -15.28 -17.05 5.36
C ASP A 139 -16.04 -15.78 4.96
N ILE A 140 -16.54 -15.75 3.72
CA ILE A 140 -17.29 -14.60 3.18
C ILE A 140 -18.61 -14.48 3.94
N LYS A 141 -18.78 -13.38 4.66
CA LYS A 141 -19.95 -13.09 5.50
C LYS A 141 -20.53 -11.74 5.13
N TYR A 142 -21.85 -11.68 4.99
CA TYR A 142 -22.55 -10.42 4.78
C TYR A 142 -22.35 -9.51 6.02
N LEU A 143 -21.99 -8.25 5.77
CA LEU A 143 -21.83 -7.24 6.81
C LEU A 143 -22.99 -6.26 6.83
N THR A 144 -23.28 -5.61 5.69
CA THR A 144 -24.35 -4.61 5.58
C THR A 144 -24.65 -4.28 4.12
N LYS A 145 -25.69 -3.50 3.86
CA LYS A 145 -26.01 -2.91 2.55
C LYS A 145 -26.17 -1.40 2.73
N GLY A 146 -25.53 -0.62 1.87
CA GLY A 146 -25.61 0.84 1.87
C GLY A 146 -25.32 1.41 0.49
N GLY A 147 -26.07 2.43 0.08
CA GLY A 147 -26.00 2.94 -1.30
C GLY A 147 -26.34 1.85 -2.32
N CYS A 148 -25.50 1.71 -3.36
CA CYS A 148 -25.66 0.76 -4.47
C CYS A 148 -24.83 -0.54 -4.29
N SER A 149 -24.47 -0.91 -3.05
CA SER A 149 -23.58 -2.05 -2.83
C SER A 149 -23.91 -2.84 -1.57
N GLU A 150 -23.66 -4.14 -1.68
CA GLU A 150 -23.61 -5.06 -0.54
C GLU A 150 -22.16 -5.16 -0.06
N ILE A 151 -21.96 -5.07 1.24
CA ILE A 151 -20.64 -5.13 1.88
C ILE A 151 -20.54 -6.45 2.62
N TYR A 152 -19.42 -7.13 2.42
CA TYR A 152 -19.08 -8.40 3.06
C TYR A 152 -17.71 -8.29 3.73
N THR A 153 -17.49 -9.12 4.74
CA THR A 153 -16.14 -9.42 5.25
C THR A 153 -15.68 -10.75 4.68
N ALA A 154 -14.39 -10.91 4.43
CA ALA A 154 -13.80 -12.18 4.03
C ALA A 154 -12.36 -12.30 4.55
N VAL A 155 -11.81 -13.50 4.45
CA VAL A 155 -10.39 -13.76 4.70
C VAL A 155 -9.73 -14.03 3.35
N TRP A 156 -8.79 -13.17 2.97
CA TRP A 156 -7.91 -13.42 1.81
C TRP A 156 -6.72 -14.25 2.28
N ILE A 157 -6.56 -15.46 1.73
CA ILE A 157 -5.58 -16.44 2.24
C ILE A 157 -4.14 -16.16 1.82
N ASP A 158 -3.94 -15.46 0.69
CA ASP A 158 -2.60 -15.09 0.24
C ASP A 158 -2.20 -13.72 0.82
N GLY A 159 -3.18 -12.84 1.07
CA GLY A 159 -2.99 -11.52 1.66
C GLY A 159 -2.25 -10.54 0.73
N SER A 160 -2.28 -9.27 1.10
CA SER A 160 -1.63 -8.22 0.32
C SER A 160 -0.11 -8.31 0.44
N TYR A 161 0.58 -7.77 -0.56
CA TYR A 161 2.01 -7.53 -0.46
C TYR A 161 2.33 -6.48 0.61
N PHE A 162 3.47 -6.60 1.27
CA PHE A 162 3.86 -5.66 2.34
C PHE A 162 5.35 -5.30 2.39
N GLU A 163 6.20 -6.10 1.75
CA GLU A 163 7.65 -5.91 1.76
C GLU A 163 8.30 -6.53 0.51
N TRP A 164 9.42 -5.95 0.08
CA TRP A 164 10.29 -6.51 -0.94
C TRP A 164 11.44 -7.29 -0.29
N ASP A 165 11.61 -8.56 -0.64
CA ASP A 165 12.75 -9.37 -0.21
C ASP A 165 13.92 -9.21 -1.19
N PHE A 166 14.95 -8.46 -0.79
CA PHE A 166 16.11 -8.24 -1.65
C PHE A 166 16.90 -9.52 -1.98
N LYS A 167 16.94 -10.50 -1.06
CA LYS A 167 17.70 -11.74 -1.25
C LYS A 167 16.99 -12.68 -2.21
N LYS A 168 15.68 -12.84 -2.01
CA LYS A 168 14.84 -13.71 -2.85
C LYS A 168 14.36 -13.03 -4.13
N LYS A 169 14.51 -11.71 -4.24
CA LYS A 169 14.03 -10.89 -5.35
C LYS A 169 12.53 -11.09 -5.60
N GLN A 170 11.75 -11.11 -4.52
CA GLN A 170 10.31 -11.35 -4.58
C GLN A 170 9.57 -10.49 -3.55
N LEU A 171 8.28 -10.25 -3.80
CA LEU A 171 7.40 -9.61 -2.82
C LEU A 171 6.96 -10.61 -1.74
N LYS A 172 6.87 -10.14 -0.49
CA LYS A 172 6.30 -10.89 0.63
C LYS A 172 4.84 -10.49 0.84
N ARG A 173 4.02 -11.46 1.24
CA ARG A 173 2.59 -11.29 1.51
C ARG A 173 2.24 -11.52 2.97
N PHE A 174 1.17 -10.89 3.45
CA PHE A 174 0.66 -11.08 4.80
C PHE A 174 0.03 -12.46 5.03
N GLU A 175 -0.25 -13.23 3.98
CA GLU A 175 -0.98 -14.51 4.04
C GLU A 175 -2.42 -14.28 4.50
N TRP A 176 -2.77 -14.60 5.75
CA TRP A 176 -4.14 -14.55 6.25
C TRP A 176 -4.54 -13.12 6.61
N GLN A 177 -5.29 -12.46 5.71
CA GLN A 177 -5.72 -11.07 5.88
C GLN A 177 -7.24 -10.94 5.85
N GLU A 178 -7.80 -10.32 6.88
CA GLU A 178 -9.20 -9.90 6.87
C GLU A 178 -9.39 -8.73 5.90
N VAL A 179 -10.38 -8.84 5.02
CA VAL A 179 -10.67 -7.86 3.97
C VAL A 179 -12.15 -7.53 3.92
N ILE A 180 -12.45 -6.32 3.46
CA ILE A 180 -13.80 -5.90 3.10
C ILE A 180 -14.00 -6.14 1.61
N LEU A 181 -15.06 -6.87 1.26
CA LEU A 181 -15.50 -7.03 -0.13
C LEU A 181 -16.73 -6.15 -0.35
N LYS A 182 -16.65 -5.27 -1.34
CA LYS A 182 -17.80 -4.48 -1.80
C LYS A 182 -18.32 -5.11 -3.08
N ARG A 183 -19.51 -5.71 -3.02
CA ARG A 183 -20.21 -6.25 -4.18
C ARG A 183 -21.03 -5.13 -4.82
N LEU A 184 -20.79 -4.92 -6.11
CA LEU A 184 -21.55 -3.97 -6.92
C LEU A 184 -22.84 -4.62 -7.42
N GLU A 185 -23.98 -3.95 -7.28
CA GLU A 185 -25.27 -4.38 -7.86
C GLU A 185 -25.40 -3.87 -9.31
N ASN A 186 -25.88 -4.73 -10.23
CA ASN A 186 -26.13 -4.44 -11.65
C ASN A 186 -24.91 -4.01 -12.52
N VAL A 187 -24.23 -5.00 -13.11
CA VAL A 187 -23.15 -4.80 -14.09
C VAL A 187 -23.67 -4.28 -15.44
N GLU A 188 -24.96 -4.41 -15.74
CA GLU A 188 -25.55 -3.88 -16.99
C GLU A 188 -25.54 -2.34 -17.07
N SER A 189 -25.44 -1.63 -15.93
CA SER A 189 -25.25 -0.18 -15.86
C SER A 189 -23.80 0.25 -15.60
N ALA A 190 -22.85 -0.68 -15.51
CA ALA A 190 -21.43 -0.40 -15.22
C ALA A 190 -20.68 0.11 -16.46
N ASN A 191 -21.28 1.06 -17.18
CA ASN A 191 -20.63 1.75 -18.28
C ASN A 191 -20.02 3.06 -17.74
N LYS A 192 -18.69 3.13 -17.71
CA LYS A 192 -17.83 4.25 -17.27
C LYS A 192 -17.94 4.74 -15.81
N SER A 193 -19.11 4.73 -15.16
CA SER A 193 -19.29 5.22 -13.77
C SER A 193 -18.52 4.40 -12.73
N TRP A 194 -18.21 3.14 -13.03
CA TRP A 194 -17.46 2.23 -12.15
C TRP A 194 -16.03 2.71 -11.87
N PHE A 195 -15.38 3.32 -12.86
CA PHE A 195 -14.02 3.83 -12.69
C PHE A 195 -14.02 5.07 -11.77
N GLU A 196 -15.06 5.91 -11.87
CA GLU A 196 -15.17 7.17 -11.13
C GLU A 196 -15.27 6.93 -9.61
N GLU A 197 -15.88 5.83 -9.16
CA GLU A 197 -15.94 5.49 -7.74
C GLU A 197 -14.57 5.07 -7.17
N VAL A 198 -13.76 4.35 -7.96
CA VAL A 198 -12.38 4.00 -7.59
C VAL A 198 -11.51 5.25 -7.50
N TYR A 199 -11.74 6.27 -8.35
CA TYR A 199 -11.01 7.53 -8.33
C TYR A 199 -11.41 8.47 -7.17
N THR A 200 -12.61 8.34 -6.63
CA THR A 200 -13.17 9.28 -5.63
C THR A 200 -13.08 8.80 -4.18
N SER A 201 -12.62 7.56 -3.95
CA SER A 201 -12.56 6.94 -2.61
C SER A 201 -11.21 7.10 -1.88
N ASN A 202 -10.43 8.16 -2.18
CA ASN A 202 -9.15 8.47 -1.51
C ASN A 202 -9.28 9.51 -0.40
#